data_AF-A0A9D8LBK9-F1
#
_entry.id   AF-A0A9D8LBK9-F1
#
_cell.length_a   1.000
_cell.length_b   1.000
_cell.length_c   1.000
_cell.angle_alpha   90.00
_cell.angle_beta   90.00
_cell.angle_gamma   90.00
#
_symmetry.space_group_name_H-M   'P 1'
#
loop_
_entity.id
_entity.type
_entity.pdbx_description
1 polymer ?
#
loop_
_entity_poly.entity_id
_entity_poly.type
_entity_poly.pdbx_seq_one_letter_code
_entity_poly.pdbx_strand_id
1 'polypeptide(L)'
;ASPHFDMQEGERLVALREARPRPPATAKAQPAPRPAGSQDAPLLAVRHLRKTYTTGSSRFFGKSTKATVLAVDDVSFDIRRGECLGLVGESGCGKTTVSKLIMRAVTADSGEVWFDDGQRRTDVLGLKGEELRRFRTRVQMIFQEPVSSLSPRMTVMNILREPLSIHERGDGAEQKARVRALMEDVGLDPRFLNRYPHSFSGGQRQRIGIARALALDPDLIICDEPVSALDVSVQAQVLNLLKDLQAERGLTFLFISHNLAVVNYMADRIAVMANGRIVELAPRHTLFSAPVHPYTKALLKSVPFADLDRKLDFKLAAPGGASDMRHWPACFKPEGDGERLAHLDLGAGHLVLARQGADVRELA
;
A
#
# COMPACT_ATOMS: atom_id res chain seq x y z
N ALA A 1 -5.01 20.00 -8.17
CA ALA A 1 -4.26 20.30 -6.94
C ALA A 1 -3.58 19.03 -6.46
N SER A 2 -2.32 19.13 -6.00
CA SER A 2 -1.68 18.05 -5.23
C SER A 2 -2.34 17.99 -3.85
N PRO A 3 -2.44 16.82 -3.21
CA PRO A 3 -2.73 16.75 -1.78
C PRO A 3 -1.75 17.63 -0.99
N HIS A 4 -2.26 18.26 0.06
CA HIS A 4 -1.49 19.01 1.06
C HIS A 4 -1.96 18.65 2.47
N PHE A 5 -1.20 19.03 3.50
CA PHE A 5 -1.49 18.63 4.87
C PHE A 5 -2.69 19.32 5.50
N ASP A 6 -2.99 20.54 5.06
CA ASP A 6 -4.09 21.35 5.62
C ASP A 6 -5.48 21.00 5.07
N MET A 7 -5.61 19.91 4.32
CA MET A 7 -6.90 19.47 3.79
C MET A 7 -7.82 19.03 4.93
N GLN A 8 -9.06 19.51 4.89
CA GLN A 8 -10.08 19.14 5.88
C GLN A 8 -10.56 17.70 5.67
N GLU A 9 -11.11 17.11 6.73
CA GLU A 9 -11.71 15.78 6.63
C GLU A 9 -12.91 15.80 5.66
N GLY A 10 -12.90 14.87 4.70
CA GLY A 10 -13.91 14.80 3.63
C GLY A 10 -13.67 15.75 2.46
N GLU A 11 -12.70 16.67 2.54
CA GLU A 11 -12.32 17.52 1.40
C GLU A 11 -11.83 16.66 0.23
N ARG A 12 -12.20 17.05 -1.00
CA ARG A 12 -11.85 16.33 -2.23
C ARG A 12 -10.85 17.13 -3.05
N LEU A 13 -9.91 16.42 -3.68
CA LEU A 13 -8.90 17.04 -4.54
C LEU A 13 -9.55 17.62 -5.80
N VAL A 14 -9.28 18.89 -6.08
CA VAL A 14 -9.72 19.56 -7.32
C VAL A 14 -8.79 19.17 -8.46
N ALA A 15 -9.32 18.49 -9.49
CA ALA A 15 -8.56 18.17 -10.70
C ALA A 15 -8.65 19.32 -11.73
N LEU A 16 -7.54 19.62 -12.44
CA LEU A 16 -7.51 20.68 -13.48
C LEU A 16 -8.48 20.41 -14.65
N ARG A 17 -8.80 19.13 -14.88
CA ARG A 17 -9.89 18.69 -15.74
C ARG A 17 -10.61 17.59 -14.98
N GLU A 18 -11.92 17.71 -14.81
CA GLU A 18 -12.69 16.63 -14.20
C GLU A 18 -12.76 15.44 -15.17
N ALA A 19 -12.60 14.23 -14.64
CA ALA A 19 -12.97 13.04 -15.38
C ALA A 19 -14.50 13.05 -15.57
N ARG A 20 -15.00 12.35 -16.58
CA ARG A 20 -16.46 12.19 -16.73
C ARG A 20 -17.05 11.74 -15.39
N PRO A 21 -18.17 12.35 -14.94
CA PRO A 21 -18.85 11.92 -13.74
C PRO A 21 -19.11 10.43 -13.84
N ARG A 22 -18.63 9.68 -12.85
CA ARG A 22 -18.91 8.26 -12.77
C ARG A 22 -20.40 8.11 -12.49
N PRO A 23 -21.15 7.30 -13.26
CA PRO A 23 -22.51 6.97 -12.87
C PRO A 23 -22.46 6.33 -11.47
N PRO A 24 -23.38 6.64 -10.56
CA PRO A 24 -23.41 5.99 -9.25
C PRO A 24 -23.38 4.47 -9.45
N ALA A 25 -22.56 3.78 -8.66
CA ALA A 25 -22.37 2.33 -8.79
C ALA A 25 -23.75 1.67 -8.97
N THR A 26 -23.96 1.02 -10.11
CA THR A 26 -25.26 0.39 -10.37
C THR A 26 -25.48 -0.68 -9.30
N ALA A 27 -26.61 -0.59 -8.59
CA ALA A 27 -26.98 -1.48 -7.48
C ALA A 27 -27.06 -2.99 -7.85
N LYS A 28 -26.71 -3.37 -9.09
CA LYS A 28 -26.76 -4.74 -9.60
C LYS A 28 -25.52 -5.57 -9.32
N ALA A 29 -24.39 -4.96 -8.96
CA ALA A 29 -23.25 -5.67 -8.39
C ALA A 29 -23.18 -5.33 -6.90
N GLN A 30 -24.19 -5.75 -6.12
CA GLN A 30 -23.98 -5.81 -4.68
C GLN A 30 -22.76 -6.71 -4.45
N PRO A 31 -21.66 -6.21 -3.86
CA PRO A 31 -20.62 -7.11 -3.39
C PRO A 31 -21.32 -8.16 -2.51
N ALA A 32 -20.92 -9.42 -2.62
CA ALA A 32 -21.50 -10.49 -1.80
C ALA A 32 -21.61 -9.99 -0.35
N PRO A 33 -22.77 -10.13 0.31
CA PRO A 33 -22.98 -9.61 1.65
C PRO A 33 -21.85 -10.11 2.53
N ARG A 34 -20.96 -9.18 2.90
CA ARG A 34 -19.78 -9.54 3.68
C ARG A 34 -20.27 -9.93 5.07
N PRO A 35 -19.79 -11.06 5.61
CA PRO A 35 -20.19 -11.48 6.95
C PRO A 35 -19.88 -10.34 7.92
N ALA A 36 -20.85 -10.05 8.79
CA ALA A 36 -20.74 -9.10 9.88
C ALA A 36 -19.76 -9.66 10.93
N GLY A 37 -18.47 -9.72 10.60
CA GLY A 37 -17.43 -9.84 11.60
C GLY A 37 -17.43 -8.59 12.46
N SER A 38 -17.10 -8.72 13.75
CA SER A 38 -16.88 -7.58 14.63
C SER A 38 -15.96 -6.56 13.94
N GLN A 39 -16.35 -5.28 13.89
CA GLN A 39 -15.58 -4.21 13.25
C GLN A 39 -14.13 -4.11 13.79
N ASP A 40 -13.86 -4.70 14.96
CA ASP A 40 -12.55 -4.72 15.60
C ASP A 40 -11.61 -5.86 15.14
N ALA A 41 -12.11 -6.89 14.45
CA ALA A 41 -11.26 -8.00 14.03
C ALA A 41 -10.50 -7.67 12.73
N PRO A 42 -9.17 -7.86 12.68
CA PRO A 42 -8.38 -7.49 11.51
C PRO A 42 -8.64 -8.44 10.33
N LEU A 43 -8.81 -7.86 9.14
CA LEU A 43 -8.82 -8.59 7.86
C LEU A 43 -7.47 -9.27 7.61
N LEU A 44 -6.39 -8.54 7.90
CA LEU A 44 -5.02 -9.00 7.75
C LEU A 44 -4.24 -8.70 9.03
N ALA A 45 -3.53 -9.70 9.56
CA ALA A 45 -2.60 -9.53 10.66
C ALA A 45 -1.23 -10.09 10.28
N VAL A 46 -0.22 -9.21 10.23
CA VAL A 46 1.18 -9.55 9.99
C VAL A 46 1.91 -9.55 11.32
N ARG A 47 2.66 -10.61 11.64
CA ARG A 47 3.40 -10.74 12.90
C ARG A 47 4.82 -11.20 12.65
N HIS A 48 5.79 -10.48 13.21
CA HIS A 48 7.22 -10.82 13.22
C HIS A 48 7.79 -11.20 11.84
N LEU A 49 7.28 -10.56 10.77
CA LEU A 49 7.61 -10.93 9.41
C LEU A 49 9.08 -10.55 9.11
N ARG A 50 9.84 -11.50 8.55
CA ARG A 50 11.26 -11.29 8.18
C ARG A 50 11.56 -11.74 6.76
N LYS A 51 12.43 -10.99 6.09
CA LYS A 51 12.96 -11.36 4.77
C LYS A 51 14.37 -10.83 4.52
N THR A 52 15.21 -11.73 4.08
CA THR A 52 16.60 -11.51 3.72
C THR A 52 16.83 -11.81 2.24
N TYR A 53 17.65 -10.98 1.59
CA TYR A 53 18.15 -11.21 0.24
C TYR A 53 19.66 -11.37 0.27
N THR A 54 20.18 -12.42 -0.37
CA THR A 54 21.61 -12.58 -0.57
C THR A 54 21.96 -12.09 -1.98
N THR A 55 22.74 -11.03 -2.06
CA THR A 55 23.29 -10.50 -3.31
C THR A 55 24.77 -10.87 -3.41
N GLY A 56 25.21 -11.33 -4.58
CA GLY A 56 26.62 -11.62 -4.80
C GLY A 56 26.87 -12.20 -6.19
N SER A 57 27.97 -11.78 -6.82
CA SER A 57 28.45 -12.35 -8.07
C SER A 57 29.40 -13.50 -7.75
N SER A 58 29.08 -14.72 -8.19
CA SER A 58 30.06 -15.81 -8.17
C SER A 58 31.09 -15.56 -9.26
N ARG A 59 32.28 -15.04 -8.92
CA ARG A 59 33.40 -15.02 -9.87
C ARG A 59 34.06 -16.39 -9.86
N PHE A 60 34.24 -16.97 -11.04
CA PHE A 60 34.80 -18.31 -11.25
C PHE A 60 36.27 -18.45 -10.76
N PHE A 61 36.94 -17.34 -10.40
CA PHE A 61 38.34 -17.32 -9.93
C PHE A 61 38.64 -16.26 -8.83
N GLY A 62 37.73 -15.98 -7.88
CA GLY A 62 38.03 -15.03 -6.78
C GLY A 62 37.12 -15.09 -5.56
N LYS A 63 37.54 -14.47 -4.44
CA LYS A 63 36.75 -14.37 -3.19
C LYS A 63 35.36 -13.80 -3.47
N SER A 64 34.32 -14.59 -3.19
CA SER A 64 32.93 -14.16 -3.33
C SER A 64 32.56 -13.16 -2.22
N THR A 65 32.24 -11.92 -2.58
CA THR A 65 31.60 -10.97 -1.66
C THR A 65 30.09 -11.18 -1.73
N LYS A 66 29.58 -12.09 -0.89
CA LYS A 66 28.13 -12.23 -0.67
C LYS A 66 27.72 -11.15 0.33
N ALA A 67 26.90 -10.20 -0.11
CA ALA A 67 26.27 -9.21 0.75
C ALA A 67 24.83 -9.65 1.05
N THR A 68 24.50 -9.75 2.34
CA THR A 68 23.19 -10.15 2.83
C THR A 68 22.44 -8.90 3.29
N VAL A 69 21.28 -8.65 2.71
CA VAL A 69 20.43 -7.48 3.02
C VAL A 69 19.16 -7.97 3.70
N LEU A 70 18.95 -7.54 4.95
CA LEU A 70 17.70 -7.76 5.66
C LEU A 70 16.68 -6.70 5.23
N ALA A 71 15.81 -7.06 4.29
CA ALA A 71 14.87 -6.13 3.67
C ALA A 71 13.59 -5.94 4.50
N VAL A 72 13.22 -6.94 5.30
CA VAL A 72 12.10 -6.89 6.25
C VAL A 72 12.60 -7.52 7.54
N ASP A 73 12.46 -6.79 8.64
CA ASP A 73 12.94 -7.19 9.95
C ASP A 73 11.83 -6.97 10.97
N ASP A 74 11.28 -8.05 11.50
CA ASP A 74 10.31 -8.04 12.60
C ASP A 74 9.10 -7.11 12.38
N VAL A 75 8.56 -7.12 11.15
CA VAL A 75 7.42 -6.27 10.79
C VAL A 75 6.13 -6.87 11.33
N SER A 76 5.39 -6.06 12.08
CA SER A 76 4.08 -6.41 12.65
C SER A 76 3.09 -5.26 12.48
N PHE A 77 1.89 -5.56 11.99
CA PHE A 77 0.76 -4.63 11.92
C PHE A 77 -0.55 -5.37 11.64
N ASP A 78 -1.66 -4.69 11.83
CA ASP A 78 -3.02 -5.13 11.49
C ASP A 78 -3.64 -4.20 10.45
N ILE A 79 -4.56 -4.74 9.64
CA ILE A 79 -5.45 -3.95 8.79
C ILE A 79 -6.88 -4.41 9.07
N ARG A 80 -7.72 -3.48 9.51
CA ARG A 80 -9.15 -3.71 9.76
C ARG A 80 -9.94 -3.69 8.46
N ARG A 81 -11.13 -4.31 8.46
CA ARG A 81 -12.00 -4.32 7.29
C ARG A 81 -12.46 -2.90 6.94
N GLY A 82 -12.35 -2.52 5.67
CA GLY A 82 -12.74 -1.19 5.17
C GLY A 82 -11.72 -0.08 5.48
N GLU A 83 -10.68 -0.37 6.25
CA GLU A 83 -9.61 0.57 6.57
C GLU A 83 -8.64 0.73 5.39
N CYS A 84 -8.07 1.91 5.26
CA CYS A 84 -6.89 2.18 4.47
C CYS A 84 -5.69 2.35 5.41
N LEU A 85 -4.83 1.33 5.50
CA LEU A 85 -3.55 1.43 6.18
C LEU A 85 -2.50 1.98 5.21
N GLY A 86 -1.97 3.17 5.50
CA GLY A 86 -0.84 3.75 4.79
C GLY A 86 0.48 3.12 5.23
N LEU A 87 1.34 2.71 4.29
CA LEU A 87 2.70 2.27 4.57
C LEU A 87 3.69 3.22 3.87
N VAL A 88 4.44 3.98 4.67
CA VAL A 88 5.32 5.06 4.20
C VAL A 88 6.76 4.84 4.60
N GLY A 89 7.69 5.47 3.89
CA GLY A 89 9.11 5.42 4.17
C GLY A 89 9.93 5.68 2.92
N GLU A 90 11.23 5.88 3.10
CA GLU A 90 12.19 6.14 2.02
C GLU A 90 12.24 5.00 0.98
N SER A 91 12.72 5.30 -0.23
CA SER A 91 12.94 4.27 -1.24
C SER A 91 13.90 3.20 -0.71
N GLY A 92 13.58 1.92 -0.96
CA GLY A 92 14.41 0.80 -0.52
C GLY A 92 14.24 0.36 0.94
N CYS A 93 13.37 0.99 1.75
CA CYS A 93 13.20 0.61 3.16
C CYS A 93 12.46 -0.71 3.41
N GLY A 94 11.91 -1.36 2.37
CA GLY A 94 11.29 -2.70 2.47
C GLY A 94 9.79 -2.80 2.13
N LYS A 95 9.11 -1.68 1.84
CA LYS A 95 7.65 -1.62 1.58
C LYS A 95 7.15 -2.59 0.50
N THR A 96 7.78 -2.56 -0.68
CA THR A 96 7.47 -3.47 -1.80
C THR A 96 7.82 -4.93 -1.48
N THR A 97 8.76 -5.18 -0.56
CA THR A 97 9.02 -6.54 -0.10
C THR A 97 7.87 -7.04 0.77
N VAL A 98 7.36 -6.20 1.69
CA VAL A 98 6.19 -6.53 2.51
C VAL A 98 4.97 -6.86 1.65
N SER A 99 4.67 -6.05 0.62
CA SER A 99 3.56 -6.35 -0.31
C SER A 99 3.71 -7.70 -1.00
N LYS A 100 4.92 -8.01 -1.51
CA LYS A 100 5.23 -9.28 -2.17
C LYS A 100 5.14 -10.49 -1.24
N LEU A 101 5.47 -10.33 0.04
CA LEU A 101 5.34 -11.37 1.05
C LEU A 101 3.87 -11.68 1.34
N ILE A 102 3.03 -10.66 1.52
CA ILE A 102 1.57 -10.81 1.73
C ILE A 102 0.93 -11.51 0.52
N MET A 103 1.31 -11.11 -0.70
CA MET A 103 0.83 -11.73 -1.95
C MET A 103 1.34 -13.16 -2.19
N ARG A 104 2.25 -13.65 -1.35
CA ARG A 104 3.01 -14.90 -1.58
C ARG A 104 3.67 -14.92 -2.96
N ALA A 105 4.16 -13.77 -3.42
CA ALA A 105 5.03 -13.67 -4.60
C ALA A 105 6.51 -13.93 -4.22
N VAL A 106 6.85 -13.69 -2.95
CA VAL A 106 8.13 -14.02 -2.34
C VAL A 106 7.85 -14.82 -1.06
N THR A 107 8.74 -15.76 -0.73
CA THR A 107 8.67 -16.54 0.51
C THR A 107 9.36 -15.80 1.65
N ALA A 108 8.66 -15.64 2.78
CA ALA A 108 9.22 -15.10 4.02
C ALA A 108 10.27 -16.04 4.60
N ASP A 109 11.22 -15.50 5.36
CA ASP A 109 12.18 -16.33 6.09
C ASP A 109 11.56 -16.82 7.42
N SER A 110 10.75 -15.98 8.06
CA SER A 110 9.98 -16.30 9.27
C SER A 110 8.85 -15.26 9.49
N GLY A 111 8.03 -15.51 10.51
CA GLY A 111 6.87 -14.70 10.87
C GLY A 111 5.55 -15.37 10.46
N GLU A 112 4.47 -14.62 10.59
CA GLU A 112 3.11 -15.09 10.33
C GLU A 112 2.32 -14.02 9.56
N VAL A 113 1.46 -14.48 8.66
CA VAL A 113 0.49 -13.61 7.97
C VAL A 113 -0.86 -14.30 8.05
N TRP A 114 -1.77 -13.73 8.83
CA TRP A 114 -3.13 -14.24 9.00
C TRP A 114 -4.10 -13.42 8.17
N PHE A 115 -4.94 -14.10 7.41
CA PHE A 115 -6.05 -13.49 6.68
C PHE A 115 -7.38 -14.04 7.18
N ASP A 116 -8.27 -13.15 7.60
CA ASP A 116 -9.62 -13.49 8.01
C ASP A 116 -10.57 -13.12 6.88
N ASP A 117 -11.20 -14.10 6.26
CA ASP A 117 -12.09 -13.85 5.12
C ASP A 117 -13.56 -13.68 5.55
N GLY A 118 -13.80 -13.68 6.87
CA GLY A 118 -15.08 -13.55 7.54
C GLY A 118 -15.77 -14.88 7.82
N GLN A 119 -15.25 -15.97 7.25
CA GLN A 119 -15.70 -17.33 7.49
C GLN A 119 -14.61 -18.16 8.18
N ARG A 120 -13.35 -17.94 7.77
CA ARG A 120 -12.19 -18.64 8.30
C ARG A 120 -11.00 -17.70 8.41
N ARG A 121 -10.28 -17.83 9.53
CA ARG A 121 -8.92 -17.29 9.69
C ARG A 121 -7.91 -18.30 9.14
N THR A 122 -7.05 -17.84 8.23
CA THR A 122 -6.14 -18.67 7.45
C THR A 122 -4.70 -18.17 7.57
N ASP A 123 -3.75 -19.07 7.83
CA ASP A 123 -2.32 -18.76 7.72
C ASP A 123 -1.93 -18.71 6.23
N VAL A 124 -1.65 -17.50 5.77
CA VAL A 124 -1.29 -17.18 4.38
C VAL A 124 0.05 -17.78 4.02
N LEU A 125 1.01 -17.90 4.94
CA LEU A 125 2.36 -18.43 4.64
C LEU A 125 2.34 -19.96 4.47
N GLY A 126 1.40 -20.64 5.10
CA GLY A 126 1.15 -22.08 4.94
C GLY A 126 0.45 -22.47 3.62
N LEU A 127 -0.25 -21.53 2.97
CA LEU A 127 -1.05 -21.83 1.77
C LEU A 127 -0.23 -22.38 0.59
N LYS A 128 -0.80 -23.37 -0.11
CA LYS A 128 -0.23 -24.00 -1.32
C LYS A 128 -1.33 -24.33 -2.34
N GLY A 129 -0.93 -24.56 -3.59
CA GLY A 129 -1.83 -25.04 -4.66
C GLY A 129 -3.10 -24.20 -4.83
N GLU A 130 -4.25 -24.88 -4.85
CA GLU A 130 -5.57 -24.27 -5.04
C GLU A 130 -6.00 -23.33 -3.91
N GLU A 131 -5.60 -23.60 -2.66
CA GLU A 131 -5.90 -22.69 -1.55
C GLU A 131 -5.19 -21.34 -1.72
N LEU A 132 -3.93 -21.38 -2.17
CA LEU A 132 -3.19 -20.16 -2.50
C LEU A 132 -3.80 -19.43 -3.70
N ARG A 133 -4.22 -20.18 -4.73
CA ARG A 133 -4.92 -19.63 -5.91
C ARG A 133 -6.20 -18.92 -5.49
N ARG A 134 -6.99 -19.50 -4.58
CA ARG A 134 -8.21 -18.91 -4.02
C ARG A 134 -7.92 -17.68 -3.18
N PHE A 135 -6.95 -17.73 -2.29
CA PHE A 135 -6.53 -16.57 -1.50
C PHE A 135 -6.17 -15.37 -2.39
N ARG A 136 -5.43 -15.61 -3.48
CA ARG A 136 -5.08 -14.55 -4.44
C ARG A 136 -6.30 -13.93 -5.12
N THR A 137 -7.47 -14.57 -5.18
CA THR A 137 -8.68 -13.88 -5.68
C THR A 137 -9.20 -12.83 -4.70
N ARG A 138 -8.97 -13.03 -3.38
CA ARG A 138 -9.42 -12.15 -2.30
C ARG A 138 -8.44 -11.00 -2.04
N VAL A 139 -7.18 -11.15 -2.44
CA VAL A 139 -6.13 -10.12 -2.30
C VAL A 139 -5.55 -9.77 -3.66
N GLN A 140 -5.75 -8.52 -4.09
CA GLN A 140 -5.31 -8.03 -5.40
C GLN A 140 -4.32 -6.88 -5.26
N MET A 141 -3.59 -6.57 -6.33
CA MET A 141 -2.54 -5.55 -6.32
C MET A 141 -2.72 -4.57 -7.47
N ILE A 142 -2.57 -3.27 -7.15
CA ILE A 142 -2.38 -2.20 -8.10
C ILE A 142 -0.88 -1.86 -8.09
N PHE A 143 -0.22 -2.06 -9.23
CA PHE A 143 1.23 -1.88 -9.38
C PHE A 143 1.61 -0.42 -9.61
N GLN A 144 2.86 -0.09 -9.29
CA GLN A 144 3.48 1.23 -9.42
C GLN A 144 3.43 1.78 -10.84
N GLU A 145 3.73 0.93 -11.83
CA GLU A 145 3.73 1.32 -13.24
C GLU A 145 2.57 0.66 -14.01
N PRO A 146 1.54 1.44 -14.41
CA PRO A 146 0.44 0.89 -15.18
C PRO A 146 0.89 0.31 -16.52
N VAL A 147 1.92 0.88 -17.16
CA VAL A 147 2.36 0.46 -18.49
C VAL A 147 3.00 -0.93 -18.47
N SER A 148 3.92 -1.19 -17.55
CA SER A 148 4.58 -2.49 -17.44
C SER A 148 3.64 -3.58 -16.91
N SER A 149 2.62 -3.20 -16.15
CA SER A 149 1.63 -4.15 -15.65
C SER A 149 0.59 -4.60 -16.67
N LEU A 150 0.37 -3.86 -17.77
CA LEU A 150 -0.64 -4.16 -18.80
C LEU A 150 0.02 -4.76 -20.05
N SER A 151 -0.38 -5.97 -20.45
CA SER A 151 0.18 -6.60 -21.66
C SER A 151 -0.12 -5.75 -22.91
N PRO A 152 0.91 -5.30 -23.66
CA PRO A 152 0.70 -4.48 -24.85
C PRO A 152 0.09 -5.27 -26.02
N ARG A 153 0.08 -6.61 -25.92
CA ARG A 153 -0.44 -7.53 -26.94
C ARG A 153 -1.92 -7.85 -26.75
N MET A 154 -2.52 -7.40 -25.65
CA MET A 154 -3.92 -7.69 -25.32
C MET A 154 -4.75 -6.40 -25.41
N THR A 155 -5.99 -6.54 -25.85
CA THR A 155 -6.97 -5.45 -25.75
C THR A 155 -7.37 -5.26 -24.29
N VAL A 156 -7.93 -4.09 -23.96
CA VAL A 156 -8.44 -3.81 -22.61
C VAL A 156 -9.50 -4.85 -22.20
N MET A 157 -10.37 -5.27 -23.12
CA MET A 157 -11.30 -6.38 -22.92
C MET A 157 -10.61 -7.63 -22.42
N ASN A 158 -9.54 -8.06 -23.11
CA ASN A 158 -8.83 -9.27 -22.75
C ASN A 158 -8.10 -9.13 -21.41
N ILE A 159 -7.50 -7.97 -21.14
CA ILE A 159 -6.79 -7.69 -19.88
C ILE A 159 -7.75 -7.74 -18.68
N LEU A 160 -8.93 -7.12 -18.80
CA LEU A 160 -9.91 -7.08 -17.72
C LEU A 160 -10.62 -8.43 -17.55
N ARG A 161 -10.75 -9.22 -18.63
CA ARG A 161 -11.36 -10.55 -18.60
C ARG A 161 -10.42 -11.63 -18.08
N GLU A 162 -9.12 -11.49 -18.29
CA GLU A 162 -8.11 -12.50 -17.96
C GLU A 162 -8.21 -13.02 -16.52
N PRO A 163 -8.33 -12.18 -15.46
CA PRO A 163 -8.52 -12.68 -14.10
C PRO A 163 -9.77 -13.55 -13.95
N LEU A 164 -10.88 -13.16 -14.58
CA LEU A 164 -12.13 -13.92 -14.55
C LEU A 164 -11.97 -15.27 -15.24
N SER A 165 -11.33 -15.31 -16.41
CA SER A 165 -11.08 -16.55 -17.15
C SER A 165 -10.12 -17.49 -16.41
N ILE A 166 -9.04 -16.96 -15.83
CA ILE A 166 -8.07 -17.74 -15.04
C ILE A 166 -8.74 -18.40 -13.83
N HIS A 167 -9.71 -17.74 -13.20
CA HIS A 167 -10.40 -18.23 -12.02
C HIS A 167 -11.79 -18.82 -12.32
N GLU A 168 -12.09 -19.09 -13.58
CA GLU A 168 -13.34 -19.72 -14.05
C GLU A 168 -14.59 -19.02 -13.51
N ARG A 169 -14.56 -17.68 -13.47
CA ARG A 169 -15.65 -16.84 -12.95
C ARG A 169 -16.60 -16.45 -14.06
N GLY A 170 -17.77 -17.10 -14.06
CA GLY A 170 -18.86 -16.85 -14.98
C GLY A 170 -18.54 -17.26 -16.43
N ASP A 171 -19.57 -17.23 -17.27
CA ASP A 171 -19.44 -17.54 -18.69
C ASP A 171 -18.92 -16.35 -19.52
N GLY A 172 -18.72 -16.56 -20.82
CA GLY A 172 -18.18 -15.51 -21.70
C GLY A 172 -19.07 -14.26 -21.84
N ALA A 173 -20.38 -14.38 -21.66
CA ALA A 173 -21.31 -13.25 -21.71
C ALA A 173 -21.30 -12.48 -20.38
N GLU A 174 -21.34 -13.20 -19.25
CA GLU A 174 -21.22 -12.65 -17.90
C GLU A 174 -19.90 -11.90 -17.73
N GLN A 175 -18.80 -12.49 -18.19
CA GLN A 175 -17.47 -11.88 -18.17
C GLN A 175 -17.43 -10.56 -18.96
N LYS A 176 -18.02 -10.53 -20.16
CA LYS A 176 -18.09 -9.29 -20.97
C LYS A 176 -18.94 -8.22 -20.29
N ALA A 177 -20.05 -8.60 -19.67
CA ALA A 177 -20.90 -7.69 -18.91
C ALA A 177 -20.16 -7.12 -17.70
N ARG A 178 -19.44 -7.97 -16.95
CA ARG A 178 -18.61 -7.54 -15.82
C ARG A 178 -17.52 -6.57 -16.24
N VAL A 179 -16.81 -6.87 -17.33
CA VAL A 179 -15.76 -5.99 -17.88
C VAL A 179 -16.30 -4.62 -18.31
N ARG A 180 -17.53 -4.58 -18.87
CA ARG A 180 -18.22 -3.31 -19.17
C ARG A 180 -18.49 -2.50 -17.91
N ALA A 181 -19.04 -3.13 -16.86
CA ALA A 181 -19.30 -2.48 -15.58
C ALA A 181 -18.00 -1.97 -14.94
N LEU A 182 -16.92 -2.74 -14.98
CA LEU A 182 -15.61 -2.31 -14.46
C LEU A 182 -15.06 -1.07 -15.15
N MET A 183 -15.27 -0.91 -16.46
CA MET A 183 -14.89 0.32 -17.17
C MET A 183 -15.68 1.53 -16.66
N GLU A 184 -16.99 1.36 -16.46
CA GLU A 184 -17.86 2.40 -15.91
C GLU A 184 -17.45 2.76 -14.47
N ASP A 185 -17.15 1.74 -13.64
CA ASP A 185 -16.67 1.90 -12.26
C ASP A 185 -15.41 2.75 -12.15
N VAL A 186 -14.54 2.71 -13.16
CA VAL A 186 -13.31 3.53 -13.19
C VAL A 186 -13.45 4.79 -14.04
N GLY A 187 -14.68 5.14 -14.46
CA GLY A 187 -14.98 6.35 -15.22
C GLY A 187 -14.44 6.33 -16.66
N LEU A 188 -14.32 5.14 -17.27
CA LEU A 188 -13.89 4.95 -18.65
C LEU A 188 -15.06 4.50 -19.53
N ASP A 189 -15.01 4.90 -20.80
CA ASP A 189 -16.06 4.56 -21.77
C ASP A 189 -15.90 3.10 -22.26
N PRO A 190 -16.89 2.21 -22.04
CA PRO A 190 -16.78 0.81 -22.44
C PRO A 190 -16.65 0.60 -23.95
N ARG A 191 -16.96 1.60 -24.78
CA ARG A 191 -16.73 1.52 -26.24
C ARG A 191 -15.25 1.36 -26.58
N PHE A 192 -14.34 1.66 -25.66
CA PHE A 192 -12.89 1.52 -25.86
C PHE A 192 -12.33 0.17 -25.45
N LEU A 193 -13.15 -0.79 -25.05
CA LEU A 193 -12.72 -2.13 -24.61
C LEU A 193 -11.90 -2.89 -25.67
N ASN A 194 -12.16 -2.67 -26.96
CA ASN A 194 -11.40 -3.33 -28.03
C ASN A 194 -10.09 -2.61 -28.39
N ARG A 195 -9.76 -1.50 -27.73
CA ARG A 195 -8.47 -0.80 -27.92
C ARG A 195 -7.37 -1.47 -27.11
N TYR A 196 -6.14 -1.18 -27.48
CA TYR A 196 -4.94 -1.62 -26.77
C TYR A 196 -4.51 -0.58 -25.74
N PRO A 197 -3.75 -0.96 -24.68
CA PRO A 197 -3.31 -0.04 -23.64
C PRO A 197 -2.57 1.20 -24.16
N HIS A 198 -1.80 1.07 -25.25
CA HIS A 198 -1.04 2.19 -25.80
C HIS A 198 -1.93 3.33 -26.33
N SER A 199 -3.21 3.08 -26.60
CA SER A 199 -4.18 4.08 -27.05
C SER A 199 -4.74 4.96 -25.91
N PHE A 200 -4.32 4.73 -24.66
CA PHE A 200 -4.81 5.44 -23.47
C PHE A 200 -3.73 6.30 -22.83
N SER A 201 -4.12 7.38 -22.15
CA SER A 201 -3.22 8.20 -21.34
C SER A 201 -2.72 7.45 -20.10
N GLY A 202 -1.66 7.93 -19.44
CA GLY A 202 -1.14 7.32 -18.21
C GLY A 202 -2.21 7.11 -17.13
N GLY A 203 -3.03 8.12 -16.86
CA GLY A 203 -4.14 8.02 -15.91
C GLY A 203 -5.24 7.05 -16.31
N GLN A 204 -5.56 6.97 -17.60
CA GLN A 204 -6.52 5.99 -18.11
C GLN A 204 -5.98 4.56 -17.99
N ARG A 205 -4.67 4.35 -18.25
CA ARG A 205 -4.03 3.05 -18.02
C ARG A 205 -4.03 2.68 -16.54
N GLN A 206 -3.81 3.64 -15.63
CA GLN A 206 -3.94 3.39 -14.19
C GLN A 206 -5.35 2.97 -13.80
N ARG A 207 -6.36 3.65 -14.33
CA ARG A 207 -7.78 3.26 -14.15
C ARG A 207 -8.06 1.85 -14.68
N ILE A 208 -7.51 1.47 -15.83
CA ILE A 208 -7.59 0.07 -16.33
C ILE A 208 -6.92 -0.90 -15.35
N GLY A 209 -5.77 -0.54 -14.78
CA GLY A 209 -5.10 -1.32 -13.74
C GLY A 209 -5.96 -1.51 -12.49
N ILE A 210 -6.65 -0.45 -12.04
CA ILE A 210 -7.61 -0.49 -10.93
C ILE A 210 -8.80 -1.40 -11.27
N ALA A 211 -9.39 -1.23 -12.46
CA ALA A 211 -10.49 -2.08 -12.95
C ALA A 211 -10.09 -3.57 -12.97
N ARG A 212 -8.86 -3.88 -13.38
CA ARG A 212 -8.35 -5.25 -13.36
C ARG A 212 -8.28 -5.81 -11.94
N ALA A 213 -7.75 -5.04 -10.99
CA ALA A 213 -7.68 -5.46 -9.59
C ALA A 213 -9.08 -5.69 -8.98
N LEU A 214 -10.09 -4.92 -9.41
CA LEU A 214 -11.48 -5.07 -8.98
C LEU A 214 -12.23 -6.22 -9.67
N ALA A 215 -11.65 -6.86 -10.68
CA ALA A 215 -12.36 -7.84 -11.49
C ALA A 215 -12.86 -9.04 -10.68
N LEU A 216 -12.13 -9.44 -9.65
CA LEU A 216 -12.42 -10.60 -8.81
C LEU A 216 -13.15 -10.27 -7.49
N ASP A 217 -13.61 -9.03 -7.31
CA ASP A 217 -14.24 -8.55 -6.07
C ASP A 217 -13.38 -8.84 -4.81
N PRO A 218 -12.15 -8.31 -4.72
CA PRO A 218 -11.24 -8.58 -3.60
C PRO A 218 -11.72 -7.93 -2.29
N ASP A 219 -11.25 -8.46 -1.16
CA ASP A 219 -11.41 -7.83 0.16
C ASP A 219 -10.29 -6.84 0.46
N LEU A 220 -9.07 -7.16 0.04
CA LEU A 220 -7.87 -6.37 0.23
C LEU A 220 -7.25 -6.02 -1.11
N ILE A 221 -6.98 -4.73 -1.32
CA ILE A 221 -6.19 -4.25 -2.44
C ILE A 221 -4.90 -3.63 -1.90
N ILE A 222 -3.77 -4.12 -2.39
CA ILE A 222 -2.46 -3.54 -2.11
C ILE A 222 -2.15 -2.54 -3.22
N CYS A 223 -2.03 -1.28 -2.86
CA CYS A 223 -1.70 -0.20 -3.76
C CYS A 223 -0.21 0.13 -3.62
N ASP A 224 0.64 -0.37 -4.53
CA ASP A 224 2.08 -0.12 -4.49
C ASP A 224 2.43 1.09 -5.35
N GLU A 225 2.54 2.26 -4.71
CA GLU A 225 2.77 3.56 -5.37
C GLU A 225 1.84 3.83 -6.56
N PRO A 226 0.50 3.76 -6.39
CA PRO A 226 -0.46 3.74 -7.49
C PRO A 226 -0.54 5.04 -8.31
N VAL A 227 0.19 6.08 -7.93
CA VAL A 227 0.15 7.41 -8.56
C VAL A 227 1.52 8.00 -8.84
N SER A 228 2.63 7.31 -8.53
CA SER A 228 3.97 7.92 -8.61
C SER A 228 4.41 8.24 -10.04
N ALA A 229 3.95 7.49 -11.03
CA ALA A 229 4.25 7.72 -12.45
C ALA A 229 3.27 8.67 -13.17
N LEU A 230 2.39 9.38 -12.43
CA LEU A 230 1.32 10.20 -13.00
C LEU A 230 1.54 11.69 -12.72
N ASP A 231 1.11 12.53 -13.66
CA ASP A 231 1.06 13.98 -13.48
C ASP A 231 0.14 14.37 -12.31
N VAL A 232 0.49 15.44 -11.58
CA VAL A 232 -0.22 15.89 -10.36
C VAL A 232 -1.73 16.03 -10.55
N SER A 233 -2.17 16.53 -11.71
CA SER A 233 -3.61 16.68 -12.01
C SER A 233 -4.34 15.34 -12.16
N VAL A 234 -3.65 14.32 -12.67
CA VAL A 234 -4.17 12.97 -12.85
C VAL A 234 -4.10 12.18 -11.54
N GLN A 235 -3.07 12.39 -10.71
CA GLN A 235 -2.97 11.79 -9.37
C GLN A 235 -4.23 12.07 -8.55
N ALA A 236 -4.64 13.34 -8.51
CA ALA A 236 -5.85 13.76 -7.79
C ALA A 236 -7.10 12.97 -8.20
N GLN A 237 -7.30 12.78 -9.50
CA GLN A 237 -8.44 12.03 -10.01
C GLN A 237 -8.39 10.54 -9.60
N VAL A 238 -7.21 9.93 -9.63
CA VAL A 238 -7.04 8.52 -9.27
C VAL A 238 -7.23 8.31 -7.76
N LEU A 239 -6.73 9.22 -6.93
CA LEU A 239 -6.92 9.18 -5.48
C LEU A 239 -8.40 9.35 -5.11
N ASN A 240 -9.11 10.30 -5.74
CA ASN A 240 -10.55 10.46 -5.56
C ASN A 240 -11.31 9.19 -5.95
N LEU A 241 -10.96 8.58 -7.09
CA LEU A 241 -11.55 7.32 -7.53
C LEU A 241 -11.35 6.21 -6.50
N LEU A 242 -10.13 6.05 -5.95
CA LEU A 242 -9.87 5.02 -4.94
C LEU A 242 -10.68 5.24 -3.67
N LYS A 243 -10.81 6.50 -3.20
CA LYS A 243 -11.67 6.83 -2.05
C LYS A 243 -13.14 6.53 -2.32
N ASP A 244 -13.64 6.84 -3.51
CA ASP A 244 -15.04 6.56 -3.87
C ASP A 244 -15.29 5.05 -3.92
N LEU A 245 -14.38 4.29 -4.52
CA LEU A 245 -14.44 2.83 -4.53
C LEU A 245 -14.34 2.24 -3.12
N GLN A 246 -13.53 2.83 -2.22
CA GLN A 246 -13.46 2.44 -0.82
C GLN A 246 -14.84 2.55 -0.16
N ALA A 247 -15.45 3.73 -0.25
CA ALA A 247 -16.70 4.04 0.43
C ALA A 247 -17.87 3.20 -0.12
N GLU A 248 -17.95 3.05 -1.44
CA GLU A 248 -19.07 2.36 -2.07
C GLU A 248 -19.00 0.84 -2.00
N ARG A 249 -17.79 0.29 -2.02
CA ARG A 249 -17.57 -1.17 -2.03
C ARG A 249 -17.00 -1.68 -0.72
N GLY A 250 -16.83 -0.82 0.29
CA GLY A 250 -16.19 -1.15 1.57
C GLY A 250 -14.79 -1.76 1.42
N LEU A 251 -14.01 -1.38 0.41
CA LEU A 251 -12.71 -2.01 0.13
C LEU A 251 -11.73 -1.74 1.27
N THR A 252 -10.85 -2.70 1.52
CA THR A 252 -9.72 -2.52 2.44
C THR A 252 -8.46 -2.25 1.63
N PHE A 253 -7.64 -1.30 2.05
CA PHE A 253 -6.41 -0.94 1.37
C PHE A 253 -5.17 -1.09 2.25
N LEU A 254 -4.11 -1.66 1.66
CA LEU A 254 -2.74 -1.38 2.07
C LEU A 254 -2.17 -0.38 1.06
N PHE A 255 -2.05 0.88 1.45
CA PHE A 255 -1.64 1.98 0.57
C PHE A 255 -0.17 2.33 0.77
N ILE A 256 0.68 1.92 -0.16
CA ILE A 256 2.12 2.13 -0.11
C ILE A 256 2.48 3.37 -0.92
N SER A 257 3.20 4.30 -0.30
CA SER A 257 3.75 5.47 -0.99
C SER A 257 4.97 6.03 -0.26
N HIS A 258 5.83 6.73 -0.99
CA HIS A 258 6.85 7.59 -0.39
C HIS A 258 6.37 9.04 -0.20
N ASN A 259 5.19 9.41 -0.72
CA ASN A 259 4.64 10.76 -0.59
C ASN A 259 3.63 10.83 0.58
N LEU A 260 4.03 11.46 1.67
CA LEU A 260 3.20 11.63 2.87
C LEU A 260 1.91 12.40 2.64
N ALA A 261 1.86 13.37 1.72
CA ALA A 261 0.65 14.13 1.45
C ALA A 261 -0.42 13.24 0.79
N VAL A 262 0.00 12.35 -0.12
CA VAL A 262 -0.89 11.36 -0.73
C VAL A 262 -1.42 10.38 0.31
N VAL A 263 -0.55 9.92 1.23
CA VAL A 263 -0.98 9.00 2.30
C VAL A 263 -1.89 9.68 3.31
N ASN A 264 -1.61 10.93 3.70
CA ASN A 264 -2.50 11.71 4.58
C ASN A 264 -3.92 11.82 3.99
N TYR A 265 -4.00 11.98 2.66
CA TYR A 265 -5.28 12.04 1.97
C TYR A 265 -6.03 10.70 1.95
N MET A 266 -5.33 9.57 1.89
CA MET A 266 -5.96 8.25 1.67
C MET A 266 -6.16 7.41 2.93
N ALA A 267 -5.25 7.49 3.90
CA ALA A 267 -5.11 6.50 4.96
C ALA A 267 -5.82 6.92 6.25
N ASP A 268 -6.39 5.95 6.96
CA ASP A 268 -6.96 6.12 8.30
C ASP A 268 -5.86 6.05 9.38
N ARG A 269 -4.96 5.08 9.21
CA ARG A 269 -3.75 4.85 10.01
C ARG A 269 -2.54 4.81 9.12
N ILE A 270 -1.39 5.18 9.66
CA ILE A 270 -0.13 5.23 8.91
C ILE A 270 0.93 4.46 9.69
N ALA A 271 1.56 3.51 9.01
CA ALA A 271 2.75 2.79 9.45
C ALA A 271 3.96 3.37 8.71
N VAL A 272 4.93 3.88 9.47
CA VAL A 272 6.19 4.41 8.98
C VAL A 272 7.26 3.32 9.06
N MET A 273 7.91 3.04 7.93
CA MET A 273 8.89 1.98 7.78
C MET A 273 10.28 2.56 7.47
N ALA A 274 11.27 2.17 8.26
CA ALA A 274 12.69 2.49 8.05
C ALA A 274 13.55 1.25 8.30
N ASN A 275 14.58 1.04 7.49
CA ASN A 275 15.55 -0.04 7.65
C ASN A 275 14.91 -1.43 7.87
N GLY A 276 13.86 -1.76 7.11
CA GLY A 276 13.19 -3.05 7.24
C GLY A 276 12.17 -3.16 8.37
N ARG A 277 12.05 -2.16 9.26
CA ARG A 277 11.19 -2.19 10.46
C ARG A 277 10.07 -1.15 10.40
N ILE A 278 8.93 -1.44 11.03
CA ILE A 278 7.93 -0.40 11.34
C ILE A 278 8.45 0.38 12.54
N VAL A 279 8.78 1.65 12.35
CA VAL A 279 9.35 2.50 13.40
C VAL A 279 8.29 3.28 14.17
N GLU A 280 7.15 3.53 13.54
CA GLU A 280 6.02 4.23 14.15
C GLU A 280 4.73 3.85 13.43
N LEU A 281 3.65 3.64 14.17
CA LEU A 281 2.32 3.37 13.64
C LEU A 281 1.32 4.15 14.46
N ALA A 282 0.47 4.95 13.82
CA ALA A 282 -0.52 5.76 14.54
C ALA A 282 -1.73 6.08 13.65
N PRO A 283 -2.86 6.53 14.24
CA PRO A 283 -3.88 7.26 13.49
C PRO A 283 -3.27 8.41 12.70
N ARG A 284 -3.78 8.69 11.49
CA ARG A 284 -3.19 9.72 10.61
C ARG A 284 -2.99 11.05 11.33
N HIS A 285 -4.02 11.51 12.05
CA HIS A 285 -4.01 12.82 12.71
C HIS A 285 -2.90 12.89 13.77
N THR A 286 -2.77 11.85 14.60
CA THR A 286 -1.74 11.75 15.65
C THR A 286 -0.35 11.77 15.05
N LEU A 287 -0.12 11.01 13.98
CA LEU A 287 1.19 10.96 13.32
C LEU A 287 1.64 12.34 12.79
N PHE A 288 0.71 13.12 12.23
CA PHE A 288 1.02 14.45 11.69
C PHE A 288 1.14 15.52 12.77
N SER A 289 0.33 15.46 13.84
CA SER A 289 0.34 16.48 14.90
C SER A 289 1.42 16.25 15.95
N ALA A 290 1.70 14.99 16.28
CA ALA A 290 2.60 14.61 17.36
C ALA A 290 3.44 13.37 16.97
N PRO A 291 4.26 13.45 15.90
CA PRO A 291 5.19 12.38 15.56
C PRO A 291 6.22 12.21 16.67
N VAL A 292 6.57 10.98 17.00
CA VAL A 292 7.49 10.67 18.11
C VAL A 292 8.84 10.20 17.59
N HIS A 293 8.86 9.25 16.66
CA HIS A 293 10.12 8.65 16.21
C HIS A 293 10.96 9.67 15.42
N PRO A 294 12.28 9.78 15.65
CA PRO A 294 13.16 10.75 15.00
C PRO A 294 13.08 10.67 13.47
N TYR A 295 13.01 9.45 12.92
CA TYR A 295 12.78 9.21 11.50
C TYR A 295 11.49 9.85 10.99
N THR A 296 10.36 9.63 11.67
CA THR A 296 9.07 10.20 11.29
C THR A 296 9.09 11.72 11.37
N LYS A 297 9.65 12.28 12.45
CA LYS A 297 9.86 13.73 12.62
C LYS A 297 10.66 14.31 11.44
N ALA A 298 11.73 13.64 11.00
CA ALA A 298 12.54 14.06 9.88
C ALA A 298 11.81 13.92 8.52
N LEU A 299 11.10 12.80 8.30
CA LEU A 299 10.33 12.55 7.09
C LEU A 299 9.26 13.64 6.90
N LEU A 300 8.53 14.01 7.97
CA LEU A 300 7.53 15.08 7.94
C LEU A 300 8.14 16.44 7.65
N LYS A 301 9.30 16.75 8.24
CA LYS A 301 10.04 18.00 7.98
C LYS A 301 10.55 18.10 6.54
N SER A 302 10.83 16.97 5.91
CA SER A 302 11.37 16.92 4.54
C SER A 302 10.32 17.18 3.45
N VAL A 303 9.02 17.17 3.79
CA VAL A 303 7.96 17.38 2.80
C VAL A 303 7.91 18.85 2.40
N PRO A 304 8.16 19.18 1.12
CA PRO A 304 8.15 20.56 0.66
C PRO A 304 6.72 21.10 0.74
N PHE A 305 6.53 22.15 1.53
CA PHE A 305 5.33 22.95 1.48
C PHE A 305 5.57 24.09 0.47
N ALA A 306 4.63 24.31 -0.44
CA ALA A 306 4.71 25.41 -1.40
C ALA A 306 4.38 26.73 -0.70
N ASP A 307 5.27 27.16 0.18
CA ASP A 307 5.25 28.46 0.84
C ASP A 307 6.50 29.22 0.42
N LEU A 308 6.28 30.32 -0.31
CA LEU A 308 7.35 31.17 -0.84
C LEU A 308 8.17 31.82 0.28
N ASP A 309 7.62 31.93 1.50
CA ASP A 309 8.26 32.53 2.67
C ASP A 309 9.03 31.50 3.51
N ARG A 310 8.89 30.20 3.21
CA ARG A 310 9.55 29.10 3.93
C ARG A 310 10.74 28.54 3.13
N LYS A 311 11.96 28.97 3.49
CA LYS A 311 13.19 28.41 2.89
C LYS A 311 13.31 26.91 3.17
N LEU A 312 13.50 26.11 2.11
CA LEU A 312 13.79 24.68 2.22
C LEU A 312 15.16 24.46 2.85
N ASP A 313 15.22 23.65 3.92
CA ASP A 313 16.48 23.23 4.53
C ASP A 313 16.99 21.95 3.86
N PHE A 314 17.89 22.11 2.90
CA PHE A 314 18.47 21.02 2.12
C PHE A 314 19.34 20.05 2.96
N LYS A 315 19.70 20.40 4.22
CA LYS A 315 20.44 19.47 5.09
C LYS A 315 19.59 18.28 5.54
N LEU A 316 18.28 18.44 5.64
CA LEU A 316 17.31 17.37 5.94
C LEU A 316 17.02 16.48 4.73
N ALA A 317 17.36 16.93 3.51
CA ALA A 317 17.10 16.23 2.25
C ALA A 317 18.30 15.41 1.74
N ALA A 318 19.37 15.25 2.54
CA ALA A 318 20.57 14.52 2.15
C ALA A 318 20.32 13.00 2.04
N PRO A 319 20.95 12.29 1.07
CA PRO A 319 20.85 10.83 0.95
C PRO A 319 21.31 10.11 2.23
N GLY A 320 20.43 9.28 2.81
CA GLY A 320 20.67 8.57 4.06
C GLY A 320 20.47 9.41 5.33
N GLY A 321 20.08 10.69 5.24
CA GLY A 321 20.04 11.61 6.38
C GLY A 321 19.14 11.13 7.54
N ALA A 322 17.83 10.97 7.28
CA ALA A 322 16.86 10.59 8.30
C ALA A 322 16.92 9.10 8.66
N SER A 323 17.20 8.24 7.70
CA SER A 323 17.26 6.78 7.87
C SER A 323 18.54 6.28 8.55
N ASP A 324 19.60 7.10 8.61
CA ASP A 324 20.84 6.73 9.28
C ASP A 324 20.65 6.69 10.80
N MET A 325 20.60 5.45 11.31
CA MET A 325 20.38 5.17 12.72
C MET A 325 21.44 5.80 13.62
N ARG A 326 22.63 6.15 13.11
CA ARG A 326 23.68 6.80 13.91
C ARG A 326 23.23 8.15 14.46
N HIS A 327 22.31 8.83 13.77
CA HIS A 327 21.76 10.11 14.19
C HIS A 327 20.56 9.98 15.13
N TRP A 328 20.06 8.77 15.38
CA TRP A 328 18.93 8.56 16.27
C TRP A 328 19.38 8.61 17.75
N PRO A 329 18.53 9.13 18.66
CA PRO A 329 18.76 9.02 20.10
C PRO A 329 18.92 7.55 20.53
N ALA A 330 19.62 7.32 21.65
CA ALA A 330 19.95 5.97 22.14
C ALA A 330 18.72 5.07 22.34
N CYS A 331 17.60 5.65 22.80
CA CYS A 331 16.33 4.94 23.00
C CYS A 331 15.71 4.39 21.70
N PHE A 332 16.12 4.86 20.52
CA PHE A 332 15.63 4.37 19.21
C PHE A 332 16.64 3.46 18.49
N LYS A 333 17.79 3.16 19.12
CA LYS A 333 18.85 2.32 18.53
C LYS A 333 18.94 0.99 19.27
N PRO A 334 19.21 -0.12 18.55
CA PRO A 334 19.66 -1.35 19.18
C PRO A 334 21.11 -1.15 19.67
N GLU A 335 21.38 -1.36 20.96
CA GLU A 335 22.75 -1.36 21.51
C GLU A 335 23.10 -2.75 22.06
N GLY A 336 24.19 -3.34 21.53
CA GLY A 336 24.79 -4.57 22.03
C GLY A 336 23.95 -5.86 21.87
N ASP A 337 24.56 -6.98 22.27
CA ASP A 337 23.94 -8.31 22.30
C ASP A 337 23.01 -8.43 23.52
N GLY A 338 21.88 -7.72 23.54
CA GLY A 338 20.91 -7.89 24.63
C GLY A 338 19.70 -6.96 24.63
N GLU A 339 19.85 -5.72 24.14
CA GLU A 339 18.75 -4.76 24.14
C GLU A 339 17.91 -4.87 22.87
N ARG A 340 16.67 -5.31 23.03
CA ARG A 340 15.72 -5.46 21.92
C ARG A 340 14.88 -4.21 21.77
N LEU A 341 14.69 -3.77 20.52
CA LEU A 341 13.66 -2.81 20.19
C LEU A 341 12.29 -3.50 20.23
N ALA A 342 11.29 -2.82 20.78
CA ALA A 342 9.90 -3.26 20.82
C ALA A 342 8.97 -2.07 20.51
N HIS A 343 7.79 -2.36 19.99
CA HIS A 343 6.75 -1.35 19.84
C HIS A 343 6.16 -1.02 21.22
N LEU A 344 6.37 0.22 21.68
CA LEU A 344 5.75 0.78 22.87
C LEU A 344 4.42 1.43 22.49
N ASP A 345 3.35 1.10 23.21
CA ASP A 345 2.03 1.71 23.02
C ASP A 345 1.93 2.98 23.86
N LEU A 346 1.82 4.12 23.18
CA LEU A 346 1.66 5.44 23.79
C LEU A 346 0.20 5.78 24.06
N GLY A 347 -0.72 4.85 23.76
CA GLY A 347 -2.17 5.02 23.84
C GLY A 347 -2.79 5.37 22.49
N ALA A 348 -4.12 5.21 22.41
CA ALA A 348 -4.93 5.53 21.22
C ALA A 348 -4.45 4.87 19.90
N GLY A 349 -3.73 3.74 19.98
CA GLY A 349 -3.19 3.04 18.82
C GLY A 349 -1.93 3.68 18.23
N HIS A 350 -1.23 4.51 19.01
CA HIS A 350 0.08 5.07 18.66
C HIS A 350 1.20 4.18 19.19
N LEU A 351 1.79 3.39 18.28
CA LEU A 351 2.89 2.48 18.55
C LEU A 351 4.19 3.08 18.04
N VAL A 352 5.25 3.04 18.87
CA VAL A 352 6.57 3.56 18.50
C VAL A 352 7.63 2.51 18.79
N LEU A 353 8.50 2.24 17.82
CA LEU A 353 9.62 1.34 18.01
C LEU A 353 10.70 2.03 18.84
N ALA A 354 10.97 1.51 20.03
CA ALA A 354 12.01 2.01 20.92
C ALA A 354 12.60 0.87 21.76
N ARG A 355 13.65 1.16 22.52
CA ARG A 355 14.29 0.22 23.44
C ARG A 355 13.26 -0.27 24.46
N GLN A 356 13.23 -1.57 24.68
CA GLN A 356 12.35 -2.16 25.69
C GLN A 356 12.65 -1.55 27.07
N GLY A 357 11.64 -0.94 27.70
CA GLY A 357 11.77 -0.29 29.01
C GLY A 357 12.13 1.21 28.98
N ALA A 358 12.22 1.84 27.80
CA ALA A 358 12.32 3.30 27.72
C ALA A 358 11.09 3.96 28.36
N ASP A 359 11.30 5.02 29.16
CA ASP A 359 10.19 5.79 29.71
C ASP A 359 9.50 6.53 28.56
N VAL A 360 8.17 6.41 28.46
CA VAL A 360 7.36 7.11 27.46
C VAL A 360 7.59 8.63 27.50
N ARG A 361 7.92 9.19 28.68
CA ARG A 361 8.27 10.60 28.86
C ARG A 361 9.57 11.00 28.17
N GLU A 362 10.49 10.07 27.98
CA GLU A 362 11.77 10.30 27.28
C GLU A 362 11.63 10.28 25.75
N LEU A 363 10.48 9.85 25.23
CA LEU A 363 10.21 9.76 23.79
C LEU A 363 9.64 11.05 23.19
N ALA A 364 9.06 11.93 24.01
CA ALA A 364 8.34 13.15 23.60
C ALA A 364 9.24 14.14 22.84
#